data_AF-A0A124GWJ5-F1
#
_entry.id   AF-A0A124GWJ5-F1
#
_cell.length_a   1.000
_cell.length_b   1.000
_cell.length_c   1.000
_cell.angle_alpha   90.00
_cell.angle_beta   90.00
_cell.angle_gamma   90.00
#
_symmetry.space_group_name_H-M   'P 1'
#
loop_
_entity.id
_entity.type
_entity.pdbx_description
1 polymer ?
#
loop_
_entity_poly.entity_id
_entity_poly.type
_entity_poly.pdbx_seq_one_letter_code
_entity_poly.pdbx_strand_id
1 'polypeptide(L)' 'MVTGSEATYQGSGTVDGSGGYGFRITATDGPDTFRIRIWQKSTGDVAYDNATATKATGVVTIGDTRR' A
#
# COMPACT_ATOMS: atom_id res chain seq x y z
N MET A 1 3.94 -5.39 10.35
CA MET A 1 3.68 -5.21 11.80
C MET A 1 2.19 -5.22 12.00
N VAL A 2 1.70 -5.81 13.10
CA VAL A 2 0.28 -5.76 13.48
C VAL A 2 0.22 -5.18 14.89
N THR A 3 -0.64 -4.18 15.10
CA THR A 3 -0.81 -3.49 16.38
C THR A 3 -2.29 -3.18 16.58
N GLY A 4 -2.93 -3.87 17.53
CA GLY A 4 -4.38 -3.75 17.72
C GLY A 4 -5.13 -4.03 16.43
N SER A 5 -5.97 -3.09 16.01
CA SER A 5 -6.75 -3.17 14.77
C SER A 5 -6.05 -2.59 13.54
N GLU A 6 -4.72 -2.42 13.55
CA GLU A 6 -3.94 -1.95 12.40
C GLU A 6 -2.88 -2.97 11.98
N ALA A 7 -2.79 -3.26 10.69
CA ALA A 7 -1.71 -4.01 10.07
C ALA A 7 -0.95 -3.14 9.06
N THR A 8 0.38 -3.18 9.10
CA THR A 8 1.25 -2.45 8.19
C THR A 8 2.25 -3.37 7.51
N TYR A 9 2.47 -3.14 6.22
CA TYR A 9 3.54 -3.77 5.44
C TYR A 9 4.26 -2.72 4.61
N GLN A 10 5.58 -2.79 4.55
CA GLN A 10 6.39 -1.76 3.89
C GLN A 10 7.61 -2.38 3.24
N GLY A 11 8.12 -1.70 2.22
CA GLY A 11 9.29 -2.16 1.50
C GLY A 11 9.68 -1.21 0.38
N SER A 12 10.48 -1.74 -0.55
CA SER A 12 10.86 -1.05 -1.78
C SER A 12 10.50 -1.87 -3.00
N GLY A 13 10.26 -1.20 -4.13
CA GLY A 13 9.90 -1.84 -5.38
C GLY A 13 10.14 -0.95 -6.59
N THR A 14 9.50 -1.36 -7.68
CA THR A 14 9.55 -0.67 -8.98
C THR A 14 8.17 -0.14 -9.36
N VAL A 15 8.12 1.00 -10.02
CA VAL A 15 6.94 1.49 -10.76
C VAL A 15 7.30 1.47 -12.24
N ASP A 16 6.49 0.78 -13.06
CA ASP A 16 6.74 0.60 -14.50
C ASP A 16 8.16 0.12 -14.84
N GLY A 17 8.70 -0.78 -14.02
CA GLY A 17 10.05 -1.33 -14.17
C GLY A 17 11.18 -0.44 -13.66
N SER A 18 10.91 0.82 -13.29
CA SER A 18 11.88 1.73 -12.67
C SER A 18 11.94 1.53 -11.16
N GLY A 19 13.12 1.23 -10.63
CA GLY A 19 13.34 1.03 -9.19
C GLY A 19 13.41 2.33 -8.38
N GLY A 20 13.67 2.19 -7.08
CA GLY A 20 13.89 3.33 -6.19
C GLY A 20 12.63 3.84 -5.48
N TYR A 21 11.52 3.10 -5.57
CA TYR A 21 10.28 3.44 -4.88
C TYR A 21 10.20 2.77 -3.52
N GLY A 22 9.67 3.50 -2.54
CA GLY A 22 9.21 2.97 -1.27
C GLY A 22 7.70 2.75 -1.34
N PHE A 23 7.20 1.77 -0.61
CA PHE A 23 5.78 1.59 -0.41
C PHE A 23 5.45 1.32 1.06
N ARG A 24 4.23 1.70 1.44
CA ARG A 24 3.59 1.34 2.71
C ARG A 24 2.14 0.99 2.44
N ILE A 25 1.74 -0.13 2.99
CA ILE A 25 0.38 -0.65 3.00
C ILE A 25 -0.09 -0.60 4.46
N THR A 26 -1.29 -0.08 4.68
CA THR A 26 -1.97 -0.08 5.97
C THR A 26 -3.36 -0.66 5.80
N ALA A 27 -3.69 -1.68 6.57
CA ALA A 27 -5.05 -2.18 6.74
C ALA A 27 -5.53 -1.84 8.16
N THR A 28 -6.78 -1.42 8.30
CA THR A 28 -7.43 -1.24 9.61
C THR A 28 -8.66 -2.13 9.71
N ASP A 29 -9.00 -2.53 10.93
CA ASP A 29 -10.24 -3.19 11.30
C ASP A 29 -11.04 -2.25 12.24
N GLY A 30 -12.34 -2.07 11.99
CA GLY A 30 -13.22 -1.22 12.78
C GLY A 30 -12.92 0.30 12.72
N PRO A 31 -13.06 0.99 11.56
CA PRO A 31 -13.63 0.51 10.30
C PRO A 31 -12.61 -0.20 9.41
N ASP A 32 -13.11 -1.09 8.56
CA ASP A 32 -12.30 -1.79 7.56
C ASP A 32 -11.79 -0.80 6.51
N THR A 33 -10.47 -0.60 6.46
CA THR A 33 -9.85 0.25 5.44
C THR A 33 -8.58 -0.35 4.89
N PHE A 34 -8.23 0.07 3.67
CA PHE A 34 -7.00 -0.32 3.01
C PHE A 34 -6.35 0.90 2.36
N ARG A 35 -5.13 1.27 2.80
CA ARG A 35 -4.33 2.35 2.25
C ARG A 35 -3.06 1.82 1.61
N ILE A 36 -2.77 2.27 0.40
CA ILE A 36 -1.50 2.08 -0.29
C ILE A 36 -0.90 3.46 -0.53
N ARG A 37 0.36 3.64 -0.12
CA ARG A 37 1.16 4.81 -0.46
C ARG A 37 2.47 4.37 -1.10
N ILE A 38 2.82 4.99 -2.22
CA ILE A 38 4.04 4.75 -3.00
C ILE A 38 4.75 6.09 -3.23
N TRP A 39 6.05 6.15 -3.00
CA TRP A 39 6.86 7.37 -3.15
C TRP A 39 8.24 7.08 -3.74
N GLN A 40 8.83 8.05 -4.43
CA GLN A 40 10.24 8.00 -4.82
C GLN A 40 11.11 8.20 -3.57
N LYS A 41 12.05 7.29 -3.31
CA LYS A 41 12.90 7.37 -2.10
C LYS A 41 13.91 8.51 -2.15
N SER A 42 14.32 8.92 -3.36
CA SER A 42 15.31 9.98 -3.58
C SER A 42 14.75 11.37 -3.29
N THR A 43 13.53 11.64 -3.74
CA THR A 43 12.90 12.97 -3.64
C THR A 43 11.82 13.05 -2.56
N GLY A 44 11.21 11.91 -2.21
CA GLY A 44 10.03 11.85 -1.35
C GLY A 44 8.72 12.08 -2.11
N ASP A 45 8.75 12.29 -3.43
CA ASP A 45 7.57 12.56 -4.23
C ASP A 45 6.61 11.38 -4.22
N VAL A 46 5.33 11.67 -3.96
CA VAL A 46 4.28 10.65 -3.90
C VAL A 46 3.83 10.32 -5.31
N ALA A 47 4.05 9.07 -5.72
CA ALA A 47 3.58 8.55 -7.00
C ALA A 47 2.13 8.06 -6.91
N TYR A 48 1.72 7.55 -5.75
CA TYR A 48 0.35 7.09 -5.50
C TYR A 48 0.01 7.16 -4.01
N ASP A 49 -1.19 7.62 -3.69
CA ASP A 49 -1.77 7.55 -2.35
C ASP A 49 -3.29 7.53 -2.45
N ASN A 50 -3.93 6.49 -1.93
CA ASN A 50 -5.37 6.35 -1.96
C ASN A 50 -6.06 6.90 -0.69
N ALA A 51 -5.35 7.67 0.16
CA ALA A 51 -5.93 8.29 1.35
C ALA A 51 -7.20 9.13 1.07
N THR A 52 -7.28 9.75 -0.11
CA THR A 52 -8.43 10.53 -0.56
C THR A 52 -9.28 9.80 -1.60
N ALA A 53 -8.90 8.59 -2.01
CA ALA A 53 -9.64 7.81 -2.98
C ALA A 53 -10.89 7.18 -2.33
N THR A 54 -11.87 6.84 -3.17
CA THR A 54 -13.01 6.01 -2.76
C THR A 54 -12.51 4.78 -2.03
N LYS A 55 -13.01 4.58 -0.81
CA LYS A 55 -12.73 3.38 -0.01
C LYS A 55 -13.07 2.15 -0.85
N ALA A 56 -12.12 1.23 -0.99
CA ALA A 56 -12.38 -0.04 -1.63
C ALA A 56 -13.41 -0.81 -0.78
N THR A 57 -14.60 -1.04 -1.32
CA THR A 57 -15.61 -1.93 -0.74
C THR A 57 -15.42 -3.33 -1.31
N GLY A 58 -15.00 -4.29 -0.48
CA GLY A 58 -14.80 -5.68 -0.89
C GLY A 58 -13.45 -6.27 -0.46
N VAL A 59 -13.07 -7.40 -1.06
CA VAL A 59 -11.83 -8.11 -0.76
C VAL A 59 -10.72 -7.65 -1.71
N VAL A 60 -9.56 -7.26 -1.16
CA VAL A 60 -8.33 -7.03 -1.92
C VAL A 60 -7.43 -8.26 -1.77
N THR A 61 -7.26 -9.04 -2.84
CA THR A 61 -6.34 -10.18 -2.85
C THR A 61 -4.95 -9.71 -3.31
N ILE A 62 -3.93 -9.94 -2.48
CA ILE A 62 -2.53 -9.67 -2.84
C ILE A 62 -1.81 -11.01 -2.94
N GLY A 63 -1.35 -11.36 -4.15
CA GLY A 63 -0.48 -12.51 -4.37
C GLY A 63 -1.15 -13.78 -4.91
N ASP A 64 -2.13 -13.67 -5.82
CA ASP A 64 -2.51 -14.84 -6.63
C ASP A 64 -1.31 -15.24 -7.50
N THR A 65 -0.62 -16.28 -7.05
CA THR A 65 0.42 -16.93 -7.83
C THR A 65 -0.30 -17.56 -9.02
N ARG A 66 -0.23 -16.89 -10.16
CA ARG A 66 -0.60 -17.44 -11.46
C ARG A 66 0.15 -18.77 -11.60
N ARG A 67 -0.59 -19.89 -11.55
CA ARG A 67 -0.09 -21.18 -11.97
C ARG A 67 -0.17 -21.30 -13.49
#